data_AF-A0A401U354-F1
#
_entry.id   AF-A0A401U354-F1
#
_cell.length_a   1.000
_cell.length_b   1.000
_cell.length_c   1.000
_cell.angle_alpha   90.00
_cell.angle_beta   90.00
_cell.angle_gamma   90.00
#
_symmetry.space_group_name_H-M   'P 1'
#
loop_
_entity.id
_entity.type
_entity.pdbx_description
1 polymer ?
#
loop_
_entity_poly.entity_id
_entity_poly.type
_entity_poly.pdbx_seq_one_letter_code
_entity_poly.pdbx_strand_id
1 'polypeptide(L)'
;MRQELRALTGLRGAAAMAVALAHFKNAFPANAGAAFMWHNAVDLFFCLSGFTLSYVYSRDTFRFSDYLTARIARVYPLYLVCLISAGALYVWPRLIDPVTYPASRAALDFALQLVMLNGWPVIGTGMHWDAPAWSLSAEWFCYVALFPLLLFRNAPPTAAARFLGIVL
;
A
#
# COMPACT_ATOMS: atom_id res chain seq x y z
N MET A 1 13.90 7.57 -18.01
CA MET A 1 12.60 7.81 -17.33
C MET A 1 11.78 8.81 -18.14
N ARG A 2 10.50 8.50 -18.38
CA ARG A 2 9.56 9.47 -18.96
C ARG A 2 9.04 10.41 -17.88
N GLN A 3 8.62 11.62 -18.27
CA GLN A 3 7.94 12.53 -17.34
C GLN A 3 6.58 11.95 -16.94
N GLU A 4 6.17 12.19 -15.69
CA GLU A 4 4.86 11.77 -15.21
C GLU A 4 3.72 12.57 -15.85
N LEU A 5 2.59 11.90 -16.07
CA LEU A 5 1.38 12.52 -16.59
C LEU A 5 0.60 13.19 -15.46
N ARG A 6 0.79 14.51 -15.29
CA ARG A 6 0.19 15.29 -14.18
C ARG A 6 -1.33 15.12 -14.05
N ALA A 7 -2.04 14.98 -15.16
CA ALA A 7 -3.49 14.73 -15.17
C ALA A 7 -3.86 13.42 -14.45
N LEU A 8 -3.09 12.34 -14.67
CA LEU A 8 -3.32 11.06 -14.00
C LEU A 8 -2.94 11.11 -12.52
N THR A 9 -1.88 11.87 -12.18
CA THR A 9 -1.53 12.13 -10.77
C THR A 9 -2.66 12.87 -10.05
N GLY A 10 -3.27 13.87 -10.68
CA GLY A 10 -4.45 14.58 -10.14
C GLY A 10 -5.66 13.65 -9.96
N LEU A 11 -5.95 12.80 -10.96
CA LEU A 11 -7.07 11.86 -10.89
C LEU A 11 -6.90 10.82 -9.78
N ARG A 12 -5.66 10.32 -9.56
CA ARG A 12 -5.34 9.45 -8.42
C ARG A 12 -5.58 10.15 -7.08
N GLY A 13 -5.21 11.42 -6.98
CA GLY A 13 -5.48 12.25 -5.80
C GLY A 13 -6.98 12.39 -5.52
N ALA A 14 -7.77 12.64 -6.57
CA ALA A 14 -9.23 12.70 -6.44
C ALA A 14 -9.84 11.36 -6.00
N ALA A 15 -9.38 10.24 -6.58
CA ALA A 15 -9.81 8.90 -6.17
C ALA A 15 -9.46 8.61 -4.70
N ALA A 16 -8.22 8.90 -4.28
CA ALA A 16 -7.79 8.73 -2.89
C ALA A 16 -8.58 9.62 -1.92
N MET A 17 -8.88 10.86 -2.29
CA MET A 17 -9.71 11.77 -1.49
C MET A 17 -11.13 11.23 -1.32
N ALA A 18 -11.73 10.71 -2.38
CA ALA A 18 -13.06 10.11 -2.29
C ALA A 18 -13.10 8.90 -1.35
N VAL A 19 -12.05 8.07 -1.36
CA VAL A 19 -11.89 6.94 -0.40
C VAL A 19 -11.72 7.46 1.03
N ALA A 20 -10.94 8.52 1.24
CA ALA A 20 -10.75 9.12 2.56
C ALA A 20 -12.08 9.66 3.12
N LEU A 21 -12.83 10.43 2.33
CA LEU A 21 -14.14 10.96 2.71
C LEU A 21 -15.15 9.84 3.03
N ALA A 22 -15.08 8.72 2.31
CA ALA A 22 -15.94 7.56 2.57
C ALA A 22 -15.69 6.94 3.95
N HIS A 23 -14.46 6.98 4.48
CA HIS A 23 -14.17 6.51 5.84
C HIS A 23 -14.76 7.43 6.93
N PHE A 24 -15.03 8.70 6.60
CA PHE A 24 -15.72 9.65 7.49
C PHE A 24 -17.24 9.63 7.36
N LYS A 25 -17.83 8.71 6.58
CA LYS A 25 -19.29 8.56 6.41
C LYS A 25 -20.09 8.60 7.72
N ASN A 26 -19.59 7.99 8.79
CA ASN A 26 -20.28 7.96 10.09
C ASN A 26 -20.25 9.32 10.83
N ALA A 27 -19.44 10.27 10.37
CA ALA A 27 -19.44 11.66 10.84
C ALA A 27 -20.46 12.54 10.07
N PHE A 28 -21.12 12.00 9.04
CA PHE A 28 -22.14 12.70 8.24
C PHE A 28 -23.55 12.09 8.47
N PRO A 29 -24.63 12.88 8.36
CA PRO A 29 -26.01 12.37 8.53
C PRO A 29 -26.33 11.21 7.58
N ALA A 30 -27.14 10.26 8.04
CA ALA A 30 -27.41 8.96 7.42
C ALA A 30 -27.90 8.98 5.94
N ASN A 31 -28.27 10.15 5.40
CA ASN A 31 -28.83 10.32 4.06
C ASN A 31 -27.90 11.09 3.08
N ALA A 32 -26.64 11.37 3.43
CA ALA A 32 -25.78 12.25 2.64
C ALA A 32 -24.92 11.60 1.52
N GLY A 33 -25.03 10.30 1.22
CA GLY A 33 -24.04 9.69 0.31
C GLY A 33 -24.41 8.35 -0.30
N ALA A 34 -25.44 8.32 -1.14
CA ALA A 34 -25.83 7.12 -1.88
C ALA A 34 -25.14 6.94 -3.25
N ALA A 35 -24.34 7.89 -3.74
CA ALA A 35 -23.93 7.89 -5.15
C ALA A 35 -22.47 7.51 -5.46
N PHE A 36 -21.55 7.53 -4.50
CA PHE A 36 -20.15 7.15 -4.77
C PHE A 36 -19.85 5.78 -4.17
N MET A 37 -19.92 4.76 -5.03
CA MET A 37 -19.43 3.42 -4.72
C MET A 37 -17.90 3.50 -4.56
N TRP A 38 -17.46 3.74 -3.32
CA TRP A 38 -16.06 3.88 -2.91
C TRP A 38 -15.16 2.75 -3.42
N HIS A 39 -15.71 1.54 -3.62
CA HIS A 39 -15.03 0.42 -4.29
C HIS A 39 -14.44 0.82 -5.65
N ASN A 40 -15.22 1.51 -6.50
CA ASN A 40 -14.78 1.93 -7.84
C ASN A 40 -13.62 2.94 -7.77
N ALA A 41 -13.56 3.73 -6.69
CA ALA A 41 -12.50 4.70 -6.48
C ALA A 41 -11.17 4.02 -6.13
N VAL A 42 -11.24 2.96 -5.32
CA VAL A 42 -10.09 2.11 -5.01
C VAL A 42 -9.58 1.43 -6.28
N ASP A 43 -10.49 0.84 -7.06
CA ASP A 43 -10.13 0.17 -8.32
C ASP A 43 -9.48 1.15 -9.32
N LEU A 44 -10.06 2.34 -9.46
CA LEU A 44 -9.49 3.40 -10.28
C LEU A 44 -8.09 3.81 -9.80
N PHE A 45 -7.90 3.99 -8.49
CA PHE A 45 -6.60 4.32 -7.92
C PHE A 45 -5.54 3.27 -8.25
N PHE A 46 -5.85 1.98 -8.07
CA PHE A 46 -4.92 0.89 -8.37
C PHE A 46 -4.61 0.77 -9.87
N CYS A 47 -5.63 0.84 -10.73
CA CYS A 47 -5.45 0.80 -12.18
C CYS A 47 -4.54 1.93 -12.69
N LEU A 48 -4.78 3.16 -12.24
CA LEU A 48 -3.95 4.32 -12.61
C LEU A 48 -2.53 4.22 -12.05
N SER A 49 -2.35 3.67 -10.86
CA SER A 49 -1.04 3.46 -10.25
C SER A 49 -0.22 2.46 -11.06
N GLY A 50 -0.81 1.32 -11.44
CA GLY A 50 -0.18 0.31 -12.30
C GLY A 50 0.19 0.83 -13.69
N PHE A 51 -0.70 1.61 -14.31
CA PHE A 51 -0.43 2.27 -15.59
C PHE A 51 0.75 3.25 -15.49
N THR A 52 0.73 4.14 -14.49
CA THR A 52 1.78 5.15 -14.32
C THR A 52 3.15 4.52 -14.08
N LEU A 53 3.22 3.44 -13.29
CA LEU A 53 4.44 2.68 -13.06
C LEU A 53 5.03 2.15 -14.37
N SER A 54 4.20 1.46 -15.15
CA SER A 54 4.60 0.89 -16.44
C SER A 54 4.98 1.94 -17.49
N TYR A 55 4.41 3.15 -17.39
CA TYR A 55 4.71 4.25 -18.30
C TYR A 55 6.03 4.97 -17.97
N VAL A 56 6.26 5.27 -16.69
CA VAL A 56 7.42 6.05 -16.24
C VAL A 56 8.71 5.23 -16.28
N TYR A 57 8.62 3.96 -15.88
CA TYR A 57 9.77 3.06 -15.75
C TYR A 57 9.89 2.13 -16.95
N SER A 58 11.10 2.07 -17.52
CA SER A 58 11.48 1.09 -18.54
C SER A 58 12.60 0.18 -18.02
N ARG A 59 12.68 -1.03 -18.57
CA ARG A 59 13.71 -2.02 -18.21
C ARG A 59 15.13 -1.46 -18.27
N ASP A 60 15.43 -0.71 -19.32
CA ASP A 60 16.80 -0.26 -19.63
C ASP A 60 17.35 0.75 -18.62
N THR A 61 16.46 1.43 -17.87
CA THR A 61 16.84 2.48 -16.90
C THR A 61 16.39 2.17 -15.48
N PHE A 62 15.89 0.94 -15.23
CA PHE A 62 15.34 0.56 -13.94
C PHE A 62 16.43 0.22 -12.93
N ARG A 63 16.52 1.01 -11.86
CA ARG A 63 17.31 0.70 -10.65
C ARG A 63 16.35 0.48 -9.49
N PHE A 64 16.32 -0.72 -8.94
CA PHE A 64 15.37 -1.10 -7.89
C PHE A 64 15.55 -0.26 -6.61
N SER A 65 16.79 0.05 -6.24
CA SER A 65 17.10 0.93 -5.09
C SER A 65 16.44 2.30 -5.23
N ASP A 66 16.69 2.98 -6.35
CA ASP A 66 16.24 4.36 -6.58
C ASP A 66 14.71 4.40 -6.67
N TYR A 67 14.13 3.40 -7.31
CA TYR A 67 12.69 3.17 -7.38
C TYR A 67 12.06 3.00 -5.99
N LEU A 68 12.62 2.10 -5.16
CA LEU A 68 12.04 1.76 -3.86
C LEU A 68 12.23 2.91 -2.87
N THR A 69 13.40 3.56 -2.85
CA THR A 69 13.65 4.73 -2.01
C THR A 69 12.67 5.86 -2.29
N ALA A 70 12.37 6.14 -3.56
CA ALA A 70 11.37 7.16 -3.92
C ALA A 70 9.95 6.82 -3.43
N ARG A 71 9.60 5.54 -3.32
CA ARG A 71 8.30 5.08 -2.80
C ARG A 71 8.25 5.12 -1.28
N ILE A 72 9.31 4.68 -0.62
CA ILE A 72 9.45 4.77 0.85
C ILE A 72 9.36 6.22 1.28
N ALA A 73 10.17 7.12 0.70
CA ALA A 73 10.18 8.54 1.04
C ALA A 73 8.81 9.21 0.86
N ARG A 74 7.99 8.71 -0.07
CA ARG A 74 6.64 9.22 -0.32
C ARG A 74 5.60 8.70 0.67
N VAL A 75 5.66 7.42 1.05
CA VAL A 75 4.57 6.73 1.75
C VAL A 75 4.86 6.58 3.24
N TYR A 76 6.08 6.17 3.61
CA TYR A 76 6.41 5.79 4.99
C TYR A 76 6.26 6.91 6.02
N PRO A 77 6.64 8.19 5.76
CA PRO A 77 6.58 9.22 6.79
C PRO A 77 5.17 9.43 7.36
N LEU A 78 4.17 9.59 6.49
CA LEU A 78 2.79 9.74 6.90
C LEU A 78 2.23 8.43 7.47
N TYR A 79 2.57 7.31 6.83
CA TYR A 79 2.11 5.99 7.26
C TYR A 79 2.51 5.66 8.71
N LEU A 80 3.76 5.91 9.09
CA LEU A 80 4.24 5.66 10.45
C LEU A 80 3.49 6.49 11.49
N VAL A 81 3.22 7.77 11.18
CA VAL A 81 2.44 8.64 12.08
C VAL A 81 1.04 8.08 12.29
N CYS A 82 0.35 7.66 11.22
CA CYS A 82 -0.98 7.07 11.31
C CYS A 82 -0.97 5.74 12.08
N LEU A 83 -0.04 4.84 11.77
CA LEU A 83 0.07 3.53 12.42
C LEU A 83 0.36 3.65 13.91
N ILE A 84 1.32 4.51 14.30
CA ILE A 84 1.65 4.73 15.72
C ILE A 84 0.46 5.35 16.44
N SER A 85 -0.22 6.33 15.83
CA SER A 85 -1.40 6.97 16.42
C SER A 85 -2.55 5.96 16.59
N ALA A 86 -2.86 5.17 15.58
CA ALA A 86 -3.89 4.13 15.64
C ALA A 86 -3.55 3.06 16.69
N GLY A 87 -2.29 2.62 16.71
CA GLY A 87 -1.81 1.64 17.68
C GLY A 87 -1.91 2.13 19.12
N ALA A 88 -1.41 3.34 19.39
CA ALA A 88 -1.39 3.91 20.74
C ALA A 88 -2.78 4.34 21.25
N LEU A 89 -3.63 4.92 20.39
CA LEU A 89 -4.90 5.51 20.81
C LEU A 89 -6.07 4.50 20.79
N TYR A 90 -5.98 3.45 19.97
CA TYR A 90 -7.09 2.53 19.76
C TYR A 90 -6.71 1.08 20.10
N VAL A 91 -5.72 0.50 19.42
CA VAL A 91 -5.46 -0.94 19.51
C VAL A 91 -4.92 -1.34 20.87
N TRP A 92 -3.87 -0.67 21.33
CA TRP A 92 -3.20 -0.98 22.58
C TRP A 92 -4.13 -0.87 23.81
N PRO A 93 -4.89 0.23 24.00
CA PRO A 93 -5.72 0.38 25.20
C PRO A 93 -7.06 -0.37 25.14
N ARG A 94 -7.54 -0.81 23.96
CA ARG A 94 -8.92 -1.33 23.82
C ARG A 94 -9.03 -2.73 23.25
N LEU A 95 -8.06 -3.19 22.46
CA LEU A 95 -8.17 -4.45 21.72
C LEU A 95 -7.23 -5.54 22.23
N ILE A 96 -6.12 -5.19 22.90
CA ILE A 96 -5.22 -6.20 23.46
C ILE A 96 -5.89 -6.84 24.69
N ASP A 97 -6.14 -8.14 24.59
CA ASP A 97 -6.81 -8.94 25.61
C ASP A 97 -6.10 -10.29 25.75
N PRO A 98 -5.71 -10.74 26.96
CA PRO A 98 -4.94 -11.97 27.13
C PRO A 98 -5.58 -13.24 26.56
N VAL A 99 -6.91 -13.25 26.41
CA VAL A 99 -7.67 -14.43 25.98
C VAL A 99 -7.93 -14.40 24.48
N THR A 100 -8.39 -13.26 23.96
CA THR A 100 -8.86 -13.13 22.57
C THR A 100 -7.83 -12.52 21.62
N TYR A 101 -6.98 -11.61 22.11
CA TYR A 101 -5.94 -10.96 21.32
C TYR A 101 -4.67 -10.71 22.15
N PRO A 102 -3.88 -11.77 22.43
CA PRO A 102 -2.77 -11.70 23.35
C PRO A 102 -1.64 -10.82 22.81
N ALA A 103 -0.87 -10.22 23.73
CA ALA A 103 0.18 -9.26 23.40
C ALA A 103 1.24 -9.79 22.41
N SER A 104 1.53 -11.09 22.40
CA SER A 104 2.47 -11.72 21.45
C SER A 104 1.95 -11.68 20.01
N ARG A 105 0.67 -12.00 19.80
CA ARG A 105 0.01 -11.91 18.49
C ARG A 105 -0.13 -10.45 18.06
N ALA A 106 -0.52 -9.60 19.00
CA ALA A 106 -0.60 -8.16 18.80
C ALA A 106 0.75 -7.59 18.31
N ALA A 107 1.85 -7.95 18.95
CA ALA A 107 3.19 -7.53 18.56
C ALA A 107 3.59 -8.05 17.17
N LEU A 108 3.26 -9.30 16.82
CA LEU A 108 3.49 -9.84 15.48
C LEU A 108 2.70 -9.07 14.41
N ASP A 109 1.41 -8.85 14.62
CA ASP A 109 0.57 -8.11 13.68
C ASP A 109 1.05 -6.66 13.50
N PHE A 110 1.45 -6.00 14.59
CA PHE A 110 2.05 -4.68 14.54
C PHE A 110 3.37 -4.68 13.76
N ALA A 111 4.24 -5.67 14.00
CA ALA A 111 5.50 -5.79 13.28
C ALA A 111 5.27 -6.03 11.79
N LEU A 112 4.36 -6.93 11.42
CA LEU A 112 3.98 -7.17 10.02
C LEU A 112 3.39 -5.92 9.38
N GLN A 113 2.59 -5.16 10.12
CA GLN A 113 2.03 -3.92 9.60
C GLN A 113 3.10 -2.82 9.49
N LEU A 114 4.06 -2.73 10.41
CA LEU A 114 5.16 -1.76 10.33
C LEU A 114 5.95 -1.88 9.02
N VAL A 115 6.11 -3.11 8.50
CA VAL A 115 6.73 -3.39 7.21
C VAL A 115 5.73 -3.58 6.06
N MET A 116 4.44 -3.26 6.29
CA MET A 116 3.35 -3.31 5.32
C MET A 116 3.14 -4.70 4.69
N LEU A 117 3.47 -5.76 5.42
CA LEU A 117 3.32 -7.16 5.03
C LEU A 117 2.02 -7.80 5.52
N ASN A 118 1.30 -7.15 6.42
CA ASN A 118 0.11 -7.71 7.06
C ASN A 118 -1.04 -8.07 6.10
N GLY A 119 -1.14 -7.41 4.93
CA GLY A 119 -2.09 -7.73 3.87
C GLY A 119 -1.53 -8.64 2.77
N TRP A 120 -0.30 -9.15 2.89
CA TRP A 120 0.28 -10.02 1.86
C TRP A 120 -0.32 -11.43 1.91
N PRO A 121 -0.58 -12.08 0.77
CA PRO A 121 -1.34 -13.34 0.73
C PRO A 121 -0.64 -14.54 1.39
N VAL A 122 0.70 -14.51 1.54
CA VAL A 122 1.48 -15.65 2.07
C VAL A 122 1.96 -15.42 3.51
N ILE A 123 2.33 -14.18 3.84
CA ILE A 123 3.00 -13.85 5.11
C ILE A 123 2.05 -13.06 6.04
N GLY A 124 1.11 -12.33 5.47
CA GLY A 124 0.21 -11.46 6.20
C GLY A 124 -0.82 -12.24 7.00
N THR A 125 -1.18 -11.71 8.17
CA THR A 125 -2.24 -12.25 9.02
C THR A 125 -3.62 -11.71 8.64
N GLY A 126 -3.69 -10.70 7.75
CA GLY A 126 -4.90 -9.96 7.42
C GLY A 126 -5.38 -9.03 8.54
N MET A 127 -4.64 -8.92 9.64
CA MET A 127 -4.97 -8.02 10.75
C MET A 127 -4.43 -6.63 10.47
N HIS A 128 -5.26 -5.61 10.71
CA HIS A 128 -4.90 -4.21 10.49
C HIS A 128 -5.11 -3.38 11.76
N TRP A 129 -4.01 -2.94 12.38
CA TRP A 129 -3.96 -1.98 13.48
C TRP A 129 -4.41 -0.58 13.03
N ASP A 130 -3.98 -0.18 11.84
CA ASP A 130 -4.54 0.94 11.10
C ASP A 130 -5.44 0.35 9.99
N ALA A 131 -6.74 0.30 10.24
CA ALA A 131 -7.70 -0.38 9.36
C ALA A 131 -7.71 0.19 7.92
N PRO A 132 -7.79 1.52 7.68
CA PRO A 132 -7.68 2.10 6.34
C PRO A 132 -6.38 1.76 5.58
N ALA A 133 -5.30 1.39 6.29
CA ALA A 133 -4.00 1.12 5.68
C ALA A 133 -3.89 -0.23 4.94
N TRP A 134 -4.95 -1.02 4.86
CA TRP A 134 -4.94 -2.27 4.08
C TRP A 134 -4.54 -2.06 2.62
N SER A 135 -5.02 -0.98 2.00
CA SER A 135 -4.73 -0.62 0.62
C SER A 135 -3.26 -0.28 0.40
N LEU A 136 -2.60 0.31 1.41
CA LEU A 136 -1.18 0.60 1.40
C LEU A 136 -0.33 -0.68 1.46
N SER A 137 -0.75 -1.70 2.22
CA SER A 137 -0.09 -3.01 2.21
C SER A 137 -0.20 -3.70 0.84
N ALA A 138 -1.37 -3.61 0.19
CA ALA A 138 -1.55 -4.12 -1.17
C ALA A 138 -0.73 -3.34 -2.20
N GLU A 139 -0.66 -2.01 -2.09
CA GLU A 139 0.19 -1.17 -2.93
C GLU A 139 1.68 -1.50 -2.72
N TRP A 140 2.10 -1.77 -1.48
CA TRP A 140 3.46 -2.20 -1.15
C TRP A 140 3.81 -3.56 -1.76
N PHE A 141 2.88 -4.53 -1.70
CA PHE A 141 3.02 -5.80 -2.41
C PHE A 141 3.21 -5.57 -3.92
N CYS A 142 2.42 -4.68 -4.52
CA CYS A 142 2.56 -4.34 -5.91
C CYS A 142 3.93 -3.71 -6.23
N TYR A 143 4.45 -2.87 -5.34
CA TYR A 143 5.74 -2.20 -5.54
C TYR A 143 6.93 -3.13 -5.40
N VAL A 144 6.94 -3.99 -4.38
CA VAL A 144 8.10 -4.84 -4.05
C VAL A 144 8.10 -6.13 -4.86
N ALA A 145 6.96 -6.80 -4.99
CA ALA A 145 6.87 -8.11 -5.62
C ALA A 145 6.34 -8.01 -7.06
N LEU A 146 5.12 -7.52 -7.24
CA LEU A 146 4.42 -7.68 -8.52
C LEU A 146 5.07 -6.87 -9.66
N PHE A 147 5.36 -5.59 -9.44
CA PHE A 147 5.85 -4.71 -10.49
C PHE A 147 7.22 -5.14 -11.03
N PRO A 148 8.25 -5.42 -10.20
CA PRO A 148 9.51 -5.93 -10.72
C PRO A 148 9.36 -7.27 -11.42
N LEU A 149 8.55 -8.20 -10.89
CA LEU A 149 8.28 -9.49 -11.54
C LEU A 149 7.67 -9.30 -12.95
N LEU A 150 6.67 -8.43 -13.09
CA LEU A 150 6.06 -8.13 -14.39
C LEU A 150 7.03 -7.41 -15.31
N LEU A 151 7.84 -6.50 -14.78
CA LEU A 151 8.85 -5.79 -15.53
C LEU A 151 9.87 -6.79 -16.13
N PHE A 152 10.26 -7.84 -15.42
CA PHE A 152 11.26 -8.82 -15.90
C PHE A 152 10.70 -10.13 -16.47
N ARG A 153 9.38 -10.34 -16.48
CA ARG A 153 8.73 -11.58 -16.94
C ARG A 153 9.11 -12.02 -18.37
N ASN A 154 9.35 -11.07 -19.27
CA ASN A 154 9.77 -11.35 -20.66
C ASN A 154 11.23 -10.95 -20.91
N ALA A 155 12.09 -10.99 -19.90
CA ALA A 155 13.52 -10.72 -20.05
C ALA A 155 14.28 -12.04 -20.27
N PRO A 156 15.39 -12.03 -21.04
CA PRO A 156 16.21 -13.24 -21.22
C PRO A 156 16.66 -13.79 -19.86
N PRO A 157 16.90 -15.11 -19.72
CA PRO A 157 17.16 -15.79 -18.44
C PRO A 157 18.33 -15.20 -17.62
N THR A 158 19.23 -14.46 -18.27
CA THR A 158 20.32 -13.70 -17.63
C THR A 158 19.84 -12.49 -16.81
N ALA A 159 18.65 -11.97 -17.04
CA ALA A 159 18.05 -10.86 -16.29
C ALA A 159 17.37 -11.32 -14.99
N ALA A 160 16.79 -12.52 -14.97
CA ALA A 160 16.21 -13.12 -13.76
C ALA A 160 17.29 -13.42 -12.71
N ALA A 161 18.48 -13.86 -13.15
CA ALA A 161 19.64 -14.04 -12.28
C ALA A 161 20.13 -12.71 -11.65
N ARG A 162 20.00 -11.58 -12.35
CA ARG A 162 20.31 -10.25 -11.81
C ARG A 162 19.25 -9.76 -10.82
N PHE A 163 17.98 -10.16 -10.99
CA PHE A 163 16.93 -9.84 -10.02
C PHE A 163 17.13 -10.59 -8.70
N LEU A 164 17.54 -11.87 -8.75
CA LEU A 164 17.90 -12.65 -7.56
C LEU A 164 19.25 -12.22 -6.95
N GLY A 165 20.23 -11.86 -7.79
CA GLY A 165 21.55 -11.39 -7.34
C GLY A 165 21.62 -9.95 -6.84
N ILE A 166 20.53 -9.17 -6.91
CA ILE A 166 20.40 -7.84 -6.26
C ILE A 166 19.75 -7.97 -4.87
N VAL A 167 19.14 -9.12 -4.58
CA VAL A 167 18.48 -9.41 -3.29
C VAL A 167 19.40 -10.20 -2.33
N LEU A 168 20.53 -10.71 -2.81
CA LEU A 168 21.63 -11.28 -2.01
C LEU A 168 22.81 -10.31 -1.93
#